data_AF-A0A564W5H3-F1
#
_entry.id   AF-A0A564W5H3-F1
#
_cell.length_a   1.000
_cell.length_b   1.000
_cell.length_c   1.000
_cell.angle_alpha   90.00
_cell.angle_beta   90.00
_cell.angle_gamma   90.00
#
_symmetry.space_group_name_H-M   'P 1'
#
loop_
_entity.id
_entity.type
_entity.pdbx_description
1 polymer ?
#
loop_
_entity_poly.entity_id
_entity_poly.type
_entity_poly.pdbx_seq_one_letter_code
_entity_poly.pdbx_strand_id
1 'polypeptide(L)'
;MKKHIYKYDVIRIVLTVLVVIGHANYYNAGNAYGGIYIADQMSAAGIADTAFHGFAEQIKQLIYTFHMPAFFALSGTLFYSQVKNGRFSSVTEVVKNKISRLVVPFVLVYLFWNTPIKIISGYYSQSENIWKDILMQMLIPTNMYLWYLEALFFDFVLAYLLCKYAKKMWMINTTSFVVYLAVCFLERATVVTTLFGNPLRYLLWFVFGMNLNKYGKVAKNYLKRFEWGGGENCSLRCFGSLAIMD
;
A
#
# COMPACT_ATOMS: atom_id res chain seq x y z
N MET A 1 13.26 -22.92 13.91
CA MET A 1 11.88 -22.40 14.05
C MET A 1 11.88 -20.90 13.75
N LYS A 2 11.19 -20.42 12.69
CA LYS A 2 11.15 -18.98 12.38
C LYS A 2 10.25 -18.28 13.42
N LYS A 3 10.81 -17.34 14.18
CA LYS A 3 10.08 -16.55 15.18
C LYS A 3 8.97 -15.76 14.48
N HIS A 4 7.72 -16.06 14.79
CA HIS A 4 6.57 -15.29 14.33
C HIS A 4 6.62 -13.87 14.91
N ILE A 5 6.40 -12.84 14.09
CA ILE A 5 6.53 -11.45 14.52
C ILE A 5 5.14 -10.81 14.51
N TYR A 6 4.45 -10.91 15.65
CA TYR A 6 3.09 -10.41 15.86
C TYR A 6 2.87 -8.95 15.45
N LYS A 7 3.92 -8.10 15.50
CA LYS A 7 3.85 -6.69 15.12
C LYS A 7 3.38 -6.50 13.67
N TYR A 8 3.83 -7.34 12.74
CA TYR A 8 3.45 -7.21 11.34
C TYR A 8 2.01 -7.63 11.09
N ASP A 9 1.50 -8.59 11.86
CA ASP A 9 0.11 -9.05 11.73
C ASP A 9 -0.88 -8.03 12.30
N VAL A 10 -0.56 -7.38 13.41
CA VAL A 10 -1.37 -6.26 13.93
C VAL A 10 -1.46 -5.12 12.92
N ILE A 11 -0.33 -4.74 12.31
CA ILE A 11 -0.33 -3.69 11.26
C ILE A 11 -1.21 -4.12 10.08
N ARG A 12 -1.13 -5.38 9.64
CA ARG A 12 -2.01 -5.90 8.58
C ARG A 12 -3.48 -5.79 8.94
N ILE A 13 -3.86 -6.21 10.14
CA ILE A 13 -5.25 -6.17 10.60
C ILE A 13 -5.77 -4.72 10.56
N VAL A 14 -5.00 -3.78 11.13
CA VAL A 14 -5.38 -2.36 11.13
C VAL A 14 -5.54 -1.83 9.72
N LEU A 15 -4.56 -2.10 8.84
CA LEU A 15 -4.63 -1.65 7.44
C LEU A 15 -5.82 -2.28 6.69
N THR A 16 -6.17 -3.55 6.96
CA THR A 16 -7.33 -4.21 6.34
C THR A 16 -8.64 -3.59 6.82
N VAL A 17 -8.76 -3.25 8.11
CA VAL A 17 -9.94 -2.54 8.62
C VAL A 17 -10.09 -1.17 7.95
N LEU A 18 -8.99 -0.45 7.76
CA LEU A 18 -8.99 0.83 7.05
C LEU A 18 -9.46 0.70 5.60
N VAL A 19 -9.13 -0.39 4.91
CA VAL A 19 -9.64 -0.68 3.55
C VAL A 19 -11.15 -0.84 3.57
N VAL A 20 -11.70 -1.59 4.53
CA VAL A 20 -13.16 -1.80 4.62
C VAL A 20 -13.87 -0.47 4.85
N ILE A 21 -13.37 0.36 5.77
CA ILE A 21 -13.93 1.70 6.03
C ILE A 21 -13.83 2.58 4.78
N GLY A 22 -12.68 2.58 4.11
CA GLY A 22 -12.46 3.40 2.92
C GLY A 22 -13.34 3.02 1.74
N HIS A 23 -13.68 1.72 1.60
CA HIS A 23 -14.56 1.24 0.52
C HIS A 23 -16.05 1.21 0.89
N ALA A 24 -16.43 1.49 2.14
CA ALA A 24 -17.83 1.45 2.56
C ALA A 24 -18.69 2.63 2.03
N ASN A 25 -18.05 3.66 1.46
CA ASN A 25 -18.67 4.98 1.30
C ASN A 25 -18.82 5.43 -0.18
N TYR A 26 -19.09 4.51 -1.11
CA TYR A 26 -19.27 4.84 -2.54
C TYR A 26 -20.72 5.22 -2.87
N TYR A 27 -20.94 6.46 -3.32
CA TYR A 27 -22.23 6.88 -3.90
C TYR A 27 -22.23 6.78 -5.44
N ASN A 28 -21.12 7.13 -6.09
CA ASN A 28 -20.94 6.94 -7.53
C ASN A 28 -19.70 6.05 -7.77
N ALA A 29 -19.87 5.00 -8.55
CA ALA A 29 -18.83 4.09 -8.99
C ALA A 29 -18.99 3.84 -10.50
N GLY A 30 -18.67 4.85 -11.31
CA GLY A 30 -18.70 4.79 -12.78
C GLY A 30 -17.31 4.76 -13.39
N ASN A 31 -17.13 4.04 -14.49
CA ASN A 31 -15.92 4.05 -15.30
C ASN A 31 -16.26 3.79 -16.79
N ALA A 32 -15.23 3.68 -17.63
CA ALA A 32 -15.36 3.46 -19.08
C ALA A 32 -16.09 2.16 -19.48
N TYR A 33 -16.38 1.26 -18.54
CA TYR A 33 -16.98 -0.05 -18.77
C TYR A 33 -18.41 -0.16 -18.18
N GLY A 34 -18.89 0.88 -17.50
CA GLY A 34 -20.17 0.85 -16.78
C GLY A 34 -20.13 1.60 -15.46
N GLY A 35 -21.25 1.65 -14.74
CA GLY A 35 -21.28 2.35 -13.46
C GLY A 35 -22.55 2.19 -12.65
N ILE A 36 -22.43 2.46 -11.35
CA ILE A 36 -23.56 2.67 -10.44
C ILE A 36 -23.54 4.13 -10.02
N TYR A 37 -24.62 4.86 -10.31
CA TYR A 37 -24.73 6.30 -10.12
C TYR A 37 -25.82 6.65 -9.10
N ILE A 38 -25.59 6.28 -7.83
CA ILE A 38 -26.59 6.44 -6.77
C ILE A 38 -26.81 7.93 -6.46
N ALA A 39 -25.77 8.76 -6.52
CA ALA A 39 -25.91 10.20 -6.28
C ALA A 39 -26.77 10.86 -7.37
N ASP A 40 -26.63 10.43 -8.61
CA ASP A 40 -27.38 10.97 -9.74
C ASP A 40 -28.86 10.57 -9.64
N GLN A 41 -29.13 9.34 -9.19
CA GLN A 41 -30.48 8.86 -8.90
C GLN A 41 -31.12 9.58 -7.70
N MET A 42 -30.35 9.86 -6.64
CA MET A 42 -30.82 10.64 -5.48
C MET A 42 -31.16 12.07 -5.86
N SER A 43 -30.29 12.72 -6.65
CA SER A 43 -30.52 14.07 -7.18
C SER A 43 -31.78 14.12 -8.06
N ALA A 44 -31.95 13.13 -8.95
CA ALA A 44 -33.15 13.01 -9.78
C ALA A 44 -34.43 12.78 -8.97
N ALA A 45 -34.33 12.14 -7.79
CA ALA A 45 -35.43 11.94 -6.85
C ALA A 45 -35.67 13.13 -5.91
N GLY A 46 -34.91 14.23 -6.04
CA GLY A 46 -34.99 15.40 -5.15
C GLY A 46 -34.47 15.15 -3.73
N ILE A 47 -33.68 14.10 -3.52
CA ILE A 47 -33.09 13.75 -2.22
C ILE A 47 -31.75 14.49 -2.10
N ALA A 48 -31.67 15.40 -1.13
CA ALA A 48 -30.43 16.11 -0.84
C ALA A 48 -29.38 15.17 -0.25
N ASP A 49 -28.11 15.38 -0.63
CA ASP A 49 -26.99 14.67 -0.03
C ASP A 49 -26.82 15.05 1.45
N THR A 50 -26.31 14.11 2.24
CA THR A 50 -26.18 14.28 3.69
C THR A 50 -24.80 14.85 4.04
N ALA A 51 -24.74 15.76 5.02
CA ALA A 51 -23.46 16.27 5.55
C ALA A 51 -22.54 15.14 6.07
N PHE A 52 -23.14 14.02 6.50
CA PHE A 52 -22.42 12.82 6.91
C PHE A 52 -21.66 12.17 5.75
N HIS A 53 -22.23 12.11 4.54
CA HIS A 53 -21.56 11.57 3.37
C HIS A 53 -20.30 12.38 3.03
N GLY A 54 -20.41 13.71 3.00
CA GLY A 54 -19.28 14.61 2.76
C GLY A 54 -18.15 14.45 3.78
N PHE A 55 -18.49 14.34 5.07
CA PHE A 55 -17.50 14.06 6.11
C PHE A 55 -16.82 12.69 5.93
N ALA A 56 -17.61 11.65 5.63
CA ALA A 56 -17.07 10.31 5.45
C ALA A 56 -16.22 10.18 4.17
N GLU A 57 -16.49 10.97 3.11
CA GLU A 57 -15.64 11.06 1.92
C GLU A 57 -14.27 11.70 2.24
N GLN A 58 -14.21 12.70 3.12
CA GLN A 58 -12.94 13.27 3.60
C GLN A 58 -12.12 12.24 4.39
N ILE A 59 -12.76 11.47 5.29
CA ILE A 59 -12.11 10.37 6.01
C ILE A 59 -11.56 9.34 5.02
N LYS A 60 -12.34 8.96 4.02
CA LYS A 60 -11.90 8.06 2.97
C LYS A 60 -10.66 8.61 2.25
N GLN A 61 -10.68 9.87 1.77
CA GLN A 61 -9.52 10.46 1.10
C GLN A 61 -8.27 10.41 1.99
N LEU A 62 -8.40 10.76 3.27
CA LEU A 62 -7.32 10.67 4.24
C LEU A 62 -6.77 9.24 4.36
N ILE A 63 -7.64 8.25 4.52
CA ILE A 63 -7.24 6.84 4.60
C ILE A 63 -6.48 6.43 3.33
N TYR A 64 -6.97 6.81 2.14
CA TYR A 64 -6.36 6.49 0.85
C TYR A 64 -4.96 7.08 0.65
N THR A 65 -4.65 8.20 1.30
CA THR A 65 -3.32 8.82 1.17
C THR A 65 -2.19 7.94 1.69
N PHE A 66 -2.43 7.12 2.72
CA PHE A 66 -1.35 6.38 3.39
C PHE A 66 -1.57 4.86 3.45
N HIS A 67 -2.80 4.35 3.49
CA HIS A 67 -3.00 2.91 3.73
C HIS A 67 -2.41 2.06 2.59
N MET A 68 -2.57 2.49 1.33
CA MET A 68 -2.00 1.79 0.17
C MET A 68 -0.47 1.80 0.21
N PRO A 69 0.22 2.97 0.26
CA PRO A 69 1.66 3.02 0.51
C PRO A 69 2.14 2.16 1.67
N ALA A 70 1.42 2.18 2.80
CA ALA A 70 1.78 1.42 3.99
C ALA A 70 1.71 -0.10 3.76
N PHE A 71 0.71 -0.57 3.02
CA PHE A 71 0.58 -1.98 2.63
C PHE A 71 1.73 -2.46 1.74
N PHE A 72 2.14 -1.64 0.76
CA PHE A 72 3.31 -1.93 -0.08
C PHE A 72 4.60 -1.96 0.75
N ALA A 73 4.80 -0.98 1.65
CA ALA A 73 5.96 -0.94 2.53
C ALA A 73 6.04 -2.15 3.48
N LEU A 74 4.91 -2.55 4.05
CA LEU A 74 4.84 -3.75 4.88
C LEU A 74 5.18 -5.02 4.09
N SER A 75 4.66 -5.13 2.87
CA SER A 75 4.97 -6.23 1.96
C SER A 75 6.46 -6.27 1.58
N GLY A 76 7.07 -5.11 1.32
CA GLY A 76 8.50 -4.99 1.05
C GLY A 76 9.39 -5.36 2.24
N THR A 77 8.96 -5.03 3.47
CA THR A 77 9.65 -5.44 4.70
C THR A 77 9.74 -6.96 4.82
N LEU A 78 8.59 -7.62 4.61
CA LEU A 78 8.48 -9.08 4.69
C LEU A 78 9.22 -9.75 3.55
N PHE A 79 9.14 -9.17 2.35
CA PHE A 79 9.90 -9.63 1.19
C PHE A 79 11.41 -9.62 1.44
N TYR A 80 11.94 -8.51 1.94
CA TYR A 80 13.37 -8.39 2.18
C TYR A 80 13.89 -9.40 3.21
N SER A 81 13.08 -9.68 4.25
CA SER A 81 13.39 -10.74 5.21
C SER A 81 13.41 -12.12 4.54
N GLN A 82 12.49 -12.39 3.61
CA GLN A 82 12.46 -13.65 2.87
C GLN A 82 13.68 -13.82 1.95
N VAL A 83 14.05 -12.78 1.21
CA VAL A 83 15.23 -12.78 0.32
C VAL A 83 16.52 -12.98 1.12
N LYS A 84 16.69 -12.24 2.22
CA LYS A 84 17.88 -12.39 3.10
C LYS A 84 18.02 -13.78 3.71
N ASN A 85 16.91 -14.45 3.96
CA ASN A 85 16.91 -15.82 4.49
C ASN A 85 17.04 -16.89 3.37
N GLY A 86 17.44 -16.51 2.16
CA GLY A 86 17.64 -17.42 1.03
C GLY A 86 16.37 -18.14 0.58
N ARG A 87 15.18 -17.59 0.85
CA ARG A 87 13.90 -18.23 0.49
C ARG A 87 13.72 -18.37 -1.02
N PHE A 88 14.33 -17.50 -1.79
CA PHE A 88 14.14 -17.44 -3.24
C PHE A 88 15.50 -17.54 -3.92
N SER A 89 15.65 -18.55 -4.77
CA SER A 89 16.84 -18.83 -5.57
C SER A 89 16.75 -18.25 -6.99
N SER A 90 15.53 -18.09 -7.52
CA SER A 90 15.29 -17.64 -8.89
C SER A 90 14.02 -16.76 -9.00
N VAL A 91 13.93 -16.02 -10.11
CA VAL A 91 12.74 -15.20 -10.44
C VAL A 91 11.51 -16.11 -10.55
N THR A 92 11.67 -17.28 -11.17
CA THR A 92 10.59 -18.27 -11.34
C THR A 92 10.03 -18.74 -10.00
N GLU A 93 10.87 -18.90 -8.99
CA GLU A 93 10.43 -19.28 -7.64
C GLU A 93 9.61 -18.18 -6.96
N VAL A 94 10.01 -16.91 -7.13
CA VAL A 94 9.22 -15.76 -6.67
C VAL A 94 7.87 -15.73 -7.38
N VAL A 95 7.87 -15.81 -8.71
CA VAL A 95 6.65 -15.80 -9.53
C VAL A 95 5.71 -16.93 -9.12
N LYS A 96 6.18 -18.18 -9.06
CA LYS A 96 5.36 -19.34 -8.67
C LYS A 96 4.79 -19.19 -7.26
N ASN A 97 5.60 -18.72 -6.30
CA ASN A 97 5.14 -18.51 -4.93
C ASN A 97 4.07 -17.41 -4.82
N LYS A 98 4.19 -16.36 -5.64
CA LYS A 98 3.28 -15.21 -5.61
C LYS A 98 2.02 -15.43 -6.43
N ILE A 99 2.08 -16.18 -7.54
CA ILE A 99 0.90 -16.57 -8.31
C ILE A 99 -0.09 -17.31 -7.42
N SER A 100 0.34 -18.36 -6.70
CA SER A 100 -0.58 -19.16 -5.87
C SER A 100 -1.18 -18.41 -4.68
N ARG A 101 -0.55 -17.29 -4.26
CA ARG A 101 -0.95 -16.52 -3.08
C ARG A 101 -1.65 -15.21 -3.39
N LEU A 102 -1.46 -14.66 -4.58
CA LEU A 102 -2.00 -13.36 -4.98
C LEU A 102 -2.89 -13.50 -6.21
N VAL A 103 -2.33 -14.00 -7.32
CA VAL A 103 -3.04 -14.09 -8.62
C VAL A 103 -4.19 -15.08 -8.57
N VAL A 104 -3.98 -16.28 -8.00
CA VAL A 104 -5.05 -17.30 -7.92
C VAL A 104 -6.22 -16.80 -7.06
N PRO A 105 -6.01 -16.32 -5.81
CA PRO A 105 -7.09 -15.72 -5.03
C PRO A 105 -7.75 -14.52 -5.74
N PHE A 106 -6.97 -13.69 -6.42
CA PHE A 106 -7.48 -12.56 -7.20
C PHE A 106 -8.44 -13.03 -8.29
N VAL A 107 -8.03 -13.96 -9.17
CA VAL A 107 -8.85 -14.45 -10.28
C VAL A 107 -10.13 -15.11 -9.76
N LEU A 108 -10.04 -15.90 -8.69
CA LEU A 108 -11.20 -16.55 -8.09
C LEU A 108 -12.21 -15.52 -7.55
N VAL A 109 -11.75 -14.57 -6.73
CA VAL A 109 -12.64 -13.52 -6.20
C VAL A 109 -13.17 -12.62 -7.32
N TYR A 110 -12.37 -12.34 -8.34
CA TYR A 110 -12.81 -11.56 -9.49
C TYR A 110 -13.96 -12.26 -10.23
N LEU A 111 -13.76 -13.51 -10.65
CA LEU A 111 -14.73 -14.24 -11.47
C LEU A 111 -15.98 -14.68 -10.71
N PHE A 112 -15.84 -15.12 -9.46
CA PHE A 112 -16.96 -15.68 -8.69
C PHE A 112 -17.66 -14.68 -7.79
N TRP A 113 -17.03 -13.54 -7.49
CA TRP A 113 -17.63 -12.52 -6.63
C TRP A 113 -17.82 -11.18 -7.35
N ASN A 114 -16.74 -10.60 -7.90
CA ASN A 114 -16.83 -9.25 -8.48
C ASN A 114 -17.68 -9.22 -9.76
N THR A 115 -17.43 -10.15 -10.68
CA THR A 115 -18.12 -10.23 -11.97
C THR A 115 -19.63 -10.49 -11.82
N PRO A 116 -20.09 -11.48 -11.02
CA PRO A 116 -21.52 -11.76 -10.91
C PRO A 116 -22.29 -10.60 -10.27
N ILE A 117 -21.73 -9.97 -9.23
CA ILE A 117 -22.36 -8.81 -8.58
C ILE A 117 -22.52 -7.67 -9.59
N LYS A 118 -21.49 -7.37 -10.39
CA LYS A 118 -21.57 -6.33 -11.43
C LYS A 118 -22.60 -6.64 -12.50
N ILE A 119 -22.67 -7.88 -12.97
CA ILE A 119 -23.69 -8.31 -13.94
C ILE A 119 -25.09 -8.12 -13.35
N ILE A 120 -25.34 -8.60 -12.12
CA ILE A 120 -26.66 -8.51 -11.45
C ILE A 120 -27.05 -7.05 -11.19
N SER A 121 -26.09 -6.20 -10.81
CA SER A 121 -26.33 -4.77 -10.56
C SER A 121 -26.60 -3.95 -11.83
N GLY A 122 -26.51 -4.55 -13.02
CA GLY A 122 -26.67 -3.83 -14.29
C GLY A 122 -25.47 -2.96 -14.67
N TYR A 123 -24.30 -3.18 -14.04
CA TYR A 123 -23.09 -2.40 -14.27
C TYR A 123 -22.70 -2.37 -15.75
N TYR A 124 -22.74 -3.52 -16.41
CA TYR A 124 -22.40 -3.70 -17.84
C TYR A 124 -23.59 -3.48 -18.78
N SER A 125 -24.68 -2.83 -18.33
CA SER A 125 -25.89 -2.61 -19.16
C SER A 125 -25.63 -1.79 -20.42
N GLN A 126 -24.60 -0.94 -20.42
CA GLN A 126 -24.19 -0.09 -21.54
C GLN A 126 -23.04 -0.68 -22.37
N SER A 127 -22.58 -1.90 -22.04
CA SER A 127 -21.42 -2.51 -22.70
C SER A 127 -21.84 -3.24 -23.98
N GLU A 128 -21.19 -2.93 -25.10
CA GLU A 128 -21.40 -3.64 -26.38
C GLU A 128 -20.94 -5.11 -26.31
N ASN A 129 -19.89 -5.41 -25.55
CA ASN A 129 -19.31 -6.75 -25.43
C ASN A 129 -18.90 -7.05 -23.99
N ILE A 130 -19.84 -7.60 -23.22
CA ILE A 130 -19.70 -7.83 -21.77
C ILE A 130 -18.43 -8.64 -21.45
N TRP A 131 -18.14 -9.71 -22.20
CA TRP A 131 -16.96 -10.54 -21.97
C TRP A 131 -15.64 -9.81 -22.22
N LYS A 132 -15.58 -8.95 -23.26
CA LYS A 132 -14.40 -8.14 -23.56
C LYS A 132 -14.17 -7.12 -22.44
N ASP A 133 -15.23 -6.48 -21.97
CA ASP A 133 -15.14 -5.46 -20.93
C ASP A 133 -14.80 -6.05 -19.56
N ILE A 134 -15.31 -7.24 -19.24
CA ILE A 134 -14.90 -8.01 -18.05
C ILE A 134 -13.39 -8.33 -18.11
N LEU A 135 -12.87 -8.77 -19.26
CA LEU A 135 -11.45 -9.07 -19.42
C LEU A 135 -10.57 -7.81 -19.38
N MET A 136 -11.00 -6.74 -20.05
CA MET A 136 -10.30 -5.46 -20.05
C MET A 136 -10.28 -4.84 -18.65
N GLN A 137 -11.38 -4.89 -17.90
CA GLN A 137 -11.44 -4.40 -16.53
C GLN A 137 -10.57 -5.24 -15.58
N MET A 138 -10.29 -6.50 -15.89
CA MET A 138 -9.36 -7.33 -15.13
C MET A 138 -7.89 -6.92 -15.35
N LEU A 139 -7.54 -6.37 -16.52
CA LEU A 139 -6.17 -5.91 -16.83
C LEU A 139 -5.96 -4.43 -16.53
N ILE A 140 -7.03 -3.64 -16.67
CA ILE A 140 -7.08 -2.20 -16.43
C ILE A 140 -8.12 -1.99 -15.31
N PRO A 141 -7.74 -2.26 -14.05
CA PRO A 141 -8.67 -2.22 -12.94
C PRO A 141 -9.02 -0.77 -12.60
N THR A 142 -10.03 -0.25 -13.30
CA THR A 142 -10.58 1.09 -13.07
C THR A 142 -11.70 0.97 -12.04
N ASN A 143 -11.64 1.71 -10.94
CA ASN A 143 -12.64 1.68 -9.85
C ASN A 143 -12.94 0.28 -9.30
N MET A 144 -11.96 -0.61 -9.32
CA MET A 144 -12.00 -1.86 -8.57
C MET A 144 -11.13 -1.75 -7.34
N TYR A 145 -11.46 -2.49 -6.28
CA TYR A 145 -10.66 -2.60 -5.05
C TYR A 145 -9.54 -3.65 -5.16
N LEU A 146 -9.65 -4.60 -6.11
CA LEU A 146 -8.72 -5.71 -6.26
C LEU A 146 -7.40 -5.34 -6.97
N TRP A 147 -7.32 -4.16 -7.60
CA TRP A 147 -6.16 -3.67 -8.36
C TRP A 147 -4.83 -3.79 -7.61
N TYR A 148 -4.87 -3.64 -6.29
CA TYR A 148 -3.71 -3.72 -5.43
C TYR A 148 -2.98 -5.06 -5.52
N LEU A 149 -3.72 -6.17 -5.67
CA LEU A 149 -3.12 -7.50 -5.69
C LEU A 149 -2.25 -7.69 -6.95
N GLU A 150 -2.71 -7.15 -8.08
CA GLU A 150 -1.98 -7.16 -9.34
C GLU A 150 -0.71 -6.31 -9.22
N ALA A 151 -0.83 -5.06 -8.77
CA ALA A 151 0.31 -4.17 -8.58
C ALA A 151 1.35 -4.78 -7.62
N LEU A 152 0.88 -5.37 -6.51
CA LEU A 152 1.74 -6.01 -5.53
C LEU A 152 2.49 -7.22 -6.09
N PHE A 153 1.84 -8.02 -6.94
CA PHE A 153 2.49 -9.14 -7.62
C PHE A 153 3.67 -8.67 -8.46
N PHE A 154 3.48 -7.63 -9.28
CA PHE A 154 4.56 -7.07 -10.09
C PHE A 154 5.67 -6.46 -9.23
N ASP A 155 5.33 -5.77 -8.14
CA ASP A 155 6.33 -5.20 -7.23
C ASP A 155 7.23 -6.27 -6.60
N PHE A 156 6.70 -7.45 -6.25
CA PHE A 156 7.54 -8.56 -5.77
C PHE A 156 8.56 -9.01 -6.82
N VAL A 157 8.14 -9.07 -8.10
CA VAL A 157 9.02 -9.47 -9.22
C VAL A 157 10.05 -8.37 -9.49
N LEU A 158 9.63 -7.13 -9.63
CA LEU A 158 10.49 -5.97 -9.87
C LEU A 158 11.51 -5.79 -8.75
N ALA A 159 11.08 -5.84 -7.49
CA ALA A 159 11.98 -5.72 -6.35
C ALA A 159 13.00 -6.87 -6.30
N TYR A 160 12.61 -8.09 -6.69
CA TYR A 160 13.56 -9.21 -6.81
C TYR A 160 14.60 -8.97 -7.90
N LEU A 161 14.18 -8.51 -9.07
CA LEU A 161 15.08 -8.17 -10.17
C LEU A 161 16.04 -7.05 -9.76
N LEU A 162 15.55 -6.01 -9.10
CA LEU A 162 16.40 -4.94 -8.54
C LEU A 162 17.41 -5.52 -7.55
N CYS A 163 17.02 -6.40 -6.63
CA CYS A 163 17.96 -7.05 -5.72
C CYS A 163 19.00 -7.92 -6.44
N LYS A 164 18.63 -8.54 -7.57
CA LYS A 164 19.52 -9.39 -8.36
C LYS A 164 20.55 -8.59 -9.15
N TYR A 165 20.16 -7.47 -9.75
CA TYR A 165 21.03 -6.67 -10.63
C TYR A 165 21.73 -5.51 -9.91
N ALA A 166 21.11 -4.91 -8.90
CA ALA A 166 21.70 -3.81 -8.15
C ALA A 166 22.59 -4.35 -7.02
N LYS A 167 23.90 -4.11 -7.12
CA LYS A 167 24.89 -4.58 -6.14
C LYS A 167 24.79 -3.88 -4.79
N LYS A 168 24.24 -2.66 -4.75
CA LYS A 168 24.18 -1.81 -3.55
C LYS A 168 22.77 -1.30 -3.31
N MET A 169 22.37 -1.18 -2.04
CA MET A 169 21.02 -0.74 -1.66
C MET A 169 20.69 0.68 -2.14
N TRP A 170 21.68 1.59 -2.16
CA TRP A 170 21.43 2.95 -2.64
C TRP A 170 21.01 2.96 -4.11
N MET A 171 21.53 2.05 -4.94
CA MET A 171 21.10 1.93 -6.34
C MET A 171 19.64 1.51 -6.44
N ILE A 172 19.19 0.55 -5.61
CA ILE A 172 17.78 0.13 -5.55
C ILE A 172 16.89 1.32 -5.19
N ASN A 173 17.28 2.09 -4.17
CA ASN A 173 16.53 3.27 -3.73
C ASN A 173 16.48 4.34 -4.83
N THR A 174 17.63 4.69 -5.42
CA THR A 174 17.72 5.70 -6.49
C THR A 174 16.92 5.27 -7.72
N THR A 175 17.01 4.00 -8.16
CA THR A 175 16.20 3.49 -9.28
C THR A 175 14.71 3.59 -8.96
N SER A 176 14.27 3.15 -7.76
CA SER A 176 12.85 3.23 -7.38
C SER A 176 12.32 4.66 -7.34
N PHE A 177 13.16 5.61 -6.93
CA PHE A 177 12.81 7.03 -6.87
C PHE A 177 12.73 7.66 -8.26
N VAL A 178 13.68 7.36 -9.15
CA VAL A 178 13.65 7.83 -10.55
C VAL A 178 12.43 7.27 -11.27
N VAL A 179 12.10 5.99 -11.09
CA VAL A 179 10.89 5.37 -11.65
C VAL A 179 9.64 6.07 -11.14
N TYR A 180 9.56 6.35 -9.83
CA TYR A 180 8.42 7.09 -9.27
C TYR A 180 8.25 8.48 -9.89
N LEU A 181 9.34 9.26 -10.00
CA LEU A 181 9.29 10.58 -10.64
C LEU A 181 8.88 10.51 -12.11
N ALA A 182 9.41 9.53 -12.85
CA ALA A 182 9.03 9.31 -14.25
C ALA A 182 7.55 8.99 -14.40
N VAL A 183 7.00 8.15 -13.52
CA VAL A 183 5.57 7.82 -13.50
C VAL A 183 4.73 9.05 -13.17
N CYS A 184 5.09 9.84 -12.14
CA CYS A 184 4.36 11.06 -11.80
C CYS A 184 4.38 12.09 -12.95
N PHE A 185 5.50 12.18 -13.68
CA PHE A 185 5.61 13.03 -14.86
C PHE A 185 4.71 12.54 -16.00
N LEU A 186 4.71 11.22 -16.27
CA LEU A 186 3.87 10.61 -17.31
C LEU A 186 2.38 10.72 -16.98
N GLU A 187 1.97 10.49 -15.74
CA GLU A 187 0.57 10.66 -15.28
C GLU A 187 0.09 12.11 -15.44
N ARG A 188 1.00 13.09 -15.29
CA ARG A 188 0.68 14.50 -15.52
C ARG A 188 0.65 14.86 -17.00
N ALA A 189 1.50 14.24 -17.81
CA ALA A 189 1.61 14.50 -19.24
C ALA A 189 0.56 13.76 -20.07
N THR A 190 0.04 12.63 -19.58
CA THR A 190 -0.85 11.74 -20.33
C THR A 190 -2.01 11.30 -19.44
N VAL A 191 -3.25 11.33 -19.96
CA VAL A 191 -4.44 10.75 -19.30
C VAL A 191 -4.43 9.23 -19.49
N VAL A 192 -3.32 8.57 -19.16
CA VAL A 192 -3.15 7.14 -19.39
C VAL A 192 -3.83 6.35 -18.28
N THR A 193 -4.65 5.39 -18.70
CA THR A 193 -5.24 4.39 -17.80
C THR A 193 -4.16 3.49 -17.21
N THR A 194 -4.18 3.30 -15.90
CA THR A 194 -3.14 2.57 -15.17
C THR A 194 -3.26 1.07 -15.36
N LEU A 195 -2.39 0.49 -16.20
CA LEU A 195 -2.27 -0.95 -16.38
C LEU A 195 -1.88 -1.64 -15.05
N PHE A 196 -2.55 -2.74 -14.70
CA PHE A 196 -2.28 -3.54 -13.50
C PHE A 196 -2.24 -2.76 -12.18
N GLY A 197 -2.97 -1.65 -12.07
CA GLY A 197 -2.97 -0.83 -10.85
C GLY A 197 -1.68 -0.04 -10.59
N ASN A 198 -0.90 0.23 -11.64
CA ASN A 198 0.34 1.01 -11.63
C ASN A 198 1.41 0.52 -10.60
N PRO A 199 1.98 -0.68 -10.80
CA PRO A 199 3.03 -1.19 -9.91
C PRO A 199 4.23 -0.26 -9.81
N LEU A 200 4.62 0.39 -10.92
CA LEU A 200 5.80 1.26 -10.96
C LEU A 200 5.70 2.44 -9.99
N ARG A 201 4.50 2.99 -9.76
CA ARG A 201 4.26 4.02 -8.75
C ARG A 201 4.50 3.52 -7.33
N TYR A 202 4.13 2.28 -7.05
CA TYR A 202 4.19 1.70 -5.70
C TYR A 202 5.52 1.03 -5.36
N LEU A 203 6.35 0.76 -6.37
CA LEU A 203 7.69 0.23 -6.20
C LEU A 203 8.55 1.03 -5.22
N LEU A 204 8.44 2.37 -5.21
CA LEU A 204 9.13 3.23 -4.25
C LEU A 204 8.74 2.91 -2.81
N TRP A 205 7.44 2.77 -2.54
CA TRP A 205 6.91 2.44 -1.21
C TRP A 205 7.29 1.03 -0.80
N PHE A 206 7.29 0.08 -1.74
CA PHE A 206 7.76 -1.27 -1.51
C PHE A 206 9.24 -1.31 -1.12
N VAL A 207 10.10 -0.59 -1.86
CA VAL A 207 11.54 -0.46 -1.57
C VAL A 207 11.80 0.29 -0.26
N PHE A 208 11.01 1.32 0.04
CA PHE A 208 11.03 1.98 1.35
C PHE A 208 10.80 0.97 2.47
N GLY A 209 9.80 0.10 2.29
CA GLY A 209 9.54 -1.07 3.15
C GLY A 209 10.75 -1.96 3.40
N MET A 210 11.50 -2.31 2.35
CA MET A 210 12.70 -3.14 2.47
C MET A 210 13.76 -2.51 3.41
N ASN A 211 13.78 -1.19 3.52
CA ASN A 211 14.71 -0.45 4.36
C ASN A 211 14.20 -0.17 5.78
N LEU A 212 12.91 -0.40 6.10
CA LEU A 212 12.31 -0.10 7.41
C LEU A 212 13.08 -0.72 8.59
N ASN A 213 13.59 -1.94 8.45
CA ASN A 213 14.37 -2.58 9.51
C ASN A 213 15.69 -1.84 9.83
N LYS A 214 16.28 -1.14 8.85
CA LYS A 214 17.47 -0.30 9.08
C LYS A 214 17.07 0.97 9.81
N TYR A 215 16.00 1.63 9.36
CA TYR A 215 15.49 2.85 9.99
C TYR A 215 15.05 2.61 11.44
N GLY A 216 14.41 1.47 11.74
CA GLY A 216 14.03 1.12 13.11
C GLY A 216 15.23 0.94 14.06
N LYS A 217 16.35 0.39 13.58
CA LYS A 217 17.60 0.31 14.36
C LYS A 217 18.21 1.69 14.60
N VAL A 218 18.25 2.52 13.57
CA VAL A 218 18.76 3.90 13.64
C VAL A 218 17.92 4.74 14.61
N ALA A 219 16.60 4.70 14.49
CA ALA A 219 15.68 5.41 15.39
C ALA A 219 15.85 4.96 16.85
N LYS A 220 15.96 3.65 17.10
CA LYS A 220 16.21 3.12 18.44
C LYS A 220 17.56 3.59 19.01
N ASN A 221 18.60 3.69 18.17
CA ASN A 221 19.90 4.20 18.59
C ASN A 221 19.86 5.68 18.93
N TYR A 222 19.13 6.50 18.17
CA TYR A 222 18.90 7.91 18.50
C TYR A 222 18.07 8.07 19.77
N LEU A 223 16.97 7.32 19.94
CA LEU A 223 16.16 7.35 21.17
C LEU A 223 16.99 6.97 22.40
N LYS A 224 17.82 5.92 22.31
CA LYS A 224 18.76 5.57 23.39
C LYS A 224 19.78 6.67 23.69
N ARG A 225 20.20 7.43 22.67
CA ARG A 225 21.10 8.57 22.84
C ARG A 225 20.42 9.76 23.53
N PHE A 226 19.11 9.91 23.37
CA PHE A 226 18.30 10.88 24.11
C PHE A 226 17.98 10.42 25.54
N GLU A 227 17.71 9.12 25.75
CA GLU A 227 17.53 8.54 27.10
C GLU A 227 18.80 8.65 27.97
N TRP A 228 19.99 8.76 27.35
CA TRP A 228 21.26 8.96 28.05
C TRP A 228 21.67 10.44 28.21
N GLY A 229 20.76 11.38 27.93
CA GLY A 229 20.94 12.82 28.21
C GLY A 229 20.11 13.35 29.39
N GLY A 230 19.35 12.48 30.08
CA GLY A 230 18.46 12.85 31.19
C GLY A 230 18.93 12.37 32.57
N GLY A 231 20.20 12.01 32.71
CA GLY A 231 20.74 11.37 33.92
C GLY A 231 22.18 11.72 34.22
N GLU A 232 22.61 12.96 33.95
CA GLU A 232 23.71 13.50 34.74
C GLU A 232 23.13 13.88 36.10
N ASN A 233 23.33 12.97 37.07
CA ASN A 233 23.39 13.34 38.47
C ASN A 233 24.40 14.49 38.58
N CYS A 234 23.88 15.72 38.58
CA CYS A 234 24.54 16.88 39.12
C CYS A 234 24.70 16.59 40.62
N SER A 235 25.79 15.88 40.94
CA SER A 235 26.32 15.74 42.29
C SER A 235 26.71 17.14 42.76
N LEU A 236 25.75 17.84 43.35
CA LEU A 236 25.93 18.89 44.35
C LEU A 236 26.77 18.32 45.50
N ARG A 237 28.09 18.28 45.32
CA ARG A 237 29.10 18.08 46.35
C ARG A 237 30.32 18.95 46.03
N CYS A 238 30.10 20.26 45.97
CA CYS A 238 31.16 21.27 46.01
C CYS A 238 30.59 22.61 46.51
N PHE A 239 29.84 22.62 47.61
CA PHE A 239 29.59 23.84 48.41
C PHE A 239 29.20 23.39 49.82
N GLY A 240 30.21 23.29 50.69
CA GLY A 240 30.06 22.79 52.06
C GLY A 240 31.40 22.77 52.80
N SER A 241 32.20 23.83 52.62
CA SER A 241 33.36 24.14 53.46
C SER A 241 33.63 25.62 53.34
N LEU A 242 32.79 26.43 53.97
CA LEU A 242 33.15 27.74 54.49
C LEU A 242 32.07 28.19 55.49
N ALA A 243 32.52 28.69 56.63
CA ALA A 243 31.76 29.25 57.75
C ALA A 243 31.08 28.23 58.68
N ILE A 244 31.75 27.83 59.77
CA ILE A 244 31.53 28.43 61.09
C ILE A 244 32.90 28.49 61.80
N MET A 245 33.42 29.71 61.94
CA MET A 245 34.30 30.11 63.04
C MET A 245 33.36 30.54 64.16
N ASP A 246 33.45 29.84 65.29
CA ASP A 246 33.30 30.26 66.69
C ASP A 246 33.06 29.03 67.56
#